data_AF-A0A9E0MZN9-F1
#
_entry.id   AF-A0A9E0MZN9-F1
#
_cell.length_a   1.000
_cell.length_b   1.000
_cell.length_c   1.000
_cell.angle_alpha   90.00
_cell.angle_beta   90.00
_cell.angle_gamma   90.00
#
_symmetry.space_group_name_H-M   'P 1'
#
loop_
_entity.id
_entity.type
_entity.pdbx_description
1 polymer ?
#
loop_
_entity_poly.entity_id
_entity_poly.type
_entity_poly.pdbx_seq_one_letter_code
_entity_poly.pdbx_strand_id
1 'polypeptide(L)'
;MLRSLVLILLLINLAFFSWTQGWLTTVVGIHPSQQHEPQRLSQQHEADQLEILPPDEVMPSASAASEALAQAIATAASAPSEAAAASAAAAASVGEDGAPTVCLQAGPFGSVEMGIVSNQLKNILPPAGWRTADVTLDGLWFVYMGPYPDRELFVRKQSELKAIGGITFREVRTPTSLANGFVLGRYERQEDAQAALNKLKERGIRSARVVIIRPRMQAQNVIVPQAATDLRTSLNDLRLPQGKRFEACY
;
A
#
# COMPACT_ATOMS: atom_id res chain seq x y z
N MET A 1 -60.96 -0.95 11.51
CA MET A 1 -59.59 -1.11 12.05
C MET A 1 -58.59 -1.42 10.94
N LEU A 2 -58.68 -2.55 10.22
CA LEU A 2 -57.69 -2.91 9.19
C LEU A 2 -57.63 -1.96 7.96
N ARG A 3 -58.80 -1.51 7.47
CA ARG A 3 -58.86 -0.60 6.29
C ARG A 3 -58.17 0.74 6.53
N SER A 4 -58.36 1.33 7.71
CA SER A 4 -57.71 2.57 8.11
C SER A 4 -56.18 2.39 8.22
N LEU A 5 -55.74 1.25 8.74
CA LEU A 5 -54.31 0.93 8.84
C LEU A 5 -53.67 0.78 7.47
N VAL A 6 -54.34 0.11 6.52
CA VAL A 6 -53.87 0.00 5.13
C VAL A 6 -53.77 1.37 4.44
N LEU A 7 -54.77 2.24 4.63
CA LEU A 7 -54.75 3.59 4.06
C LEU A 7 -53.61 4.44 4.64
N ILE A 8 -53.38 4.37 5.95
CA ILE A 8 -52.26 5.07 6.60
C ILE A 8 -50.92 4.57 6.05
N LEU A 9 -50.76 3.26 5.93
CA LEU A 9 -49.53 2.65 5.44
C LEU A 9 -49.26 3.01 3.98
N LEU A 10 -50.31 3.10 3.16
CA LEU A 10 -50.24 3.55 1.78
C LEU A 10 -49.84 5.03 1.66
N LEU A 11 -50.37 5.91 2.51
CA LEU A 11 -49.99 7.32 2.56
C LEU A 11 -48.52 7.51 2.98
N ILE A 12 -48.05 6.76 3.97
CA ILE A 12 -46.64 6.80 4.41
C ILE A 12 -45.71 6.35 3.27
N ASN A 13 -46.09 5.30 2.54
CA ASN A 13 -45.30 4.84 1.39
C ASN A 13 -45.27 5.85 0.24
N LEU A 14 -46.40 6.52 -0.06
CA LEU A 14 -46.45 7.59 -1.06
C LEU A 14 -45.59 8.80 -0.67
N ALA A 15 -45.62 9.19 0.60
CA ALA A 15 -44.77 10.25 1.13
C ALA A 15 -43.27 9.88 1.03
N PHE A 16 -42.92 8.63 1.40
CA PHE A 16 -41.55 8.14 1.25
C PHE A 16 -41.12 8.08 -0.22
N PHE A 17 -41.97 7.54 -1.10
CA PHE A 17 -41.68 7.46 -2.54
C PHE A 17 -41.45 8.84 -3.16
N SER A 18 -42.33 9.79 -2.91
CA SER A 18 -42.18 11.17 -3.42
C SER A 18 -40.94 11.87 -2.87
N TRP A 19 -40.51 11.56 -1.64
CA TRP A 19 -39.24 12.05 -1.09
C TRP A 19 -38.04 11.43 -1.82
N THR A 20 -38.04 10.11 -2.05
CA THR A 20 -36.94 9.44 -2.79
C THR A 20 -36.81 9.91 -4.25
N GLN A 21 -37.91 10.33 -4.88
CA GLN A 21 -37.92 10.88 -6.24
C GLN A 21 -37.52 12.37 -6.31
N GLY A 22 -37.24 13.00 -5.19
CA GLY A 22 -36.81 14.41 -5.15
C GLY A 22 -37.94 15.44 -5.26
N TRP A 23 -39.21 15.04 -5.25
CA TRP A 23 -40.33 15.98 -5.41
C TRP A 23 -40.53 16.86 -4.16
N LEU A 24 -40.18 16.32 -2.98
CA LEU A 24 -40.26 17.03 -1.69
C LEU A 24 -38.95 17.77 -1.32
N THR A 25 -37.88 17.64 -2.11
CA THR A 25 -36.57 18.21 -1.73
C THR A 25 -36.52 19.72 -1.80
N THR A 26 -37.32 20.34 -2.68
CA THR A 26 -37.42 21.82 -2.79
C THR A 26 -38.13 22.46 -1.60
N VAL A 27 -38.93 21.71 -0.85
CA VAL A 27 -39.74 22.20 0.28
C VAL A 27 -39.09 21.86 1.63
N VAL A 28 -38.48 20.67 1.75
CA VAL A 28 -37.96 20.15 3.03
C VAL A 28 -36.45 20.36 3.18
N GLY A 29 -35.71 20.60 2.08
CA GLY A 29 -34.25 20.84 2.11
C GLY A 29 -33.40 19.63 2.51
N ILE A 30 -34.03 18.47 2.71
CA ILE A 30 -33.35 17.21 3.04
C ILE A 30 -33.30 16.34 1.78
N HIS A 31 -32.09 16.18 1.24
CA HIS A 31 -31.86 15.38 0.04
C HIS A 31 -31.58 13.92 0.40
N PRO A 32 -32.19 12.93 -0.30
CA PRO A 32 -31.75 11.55 -0.18
C PRO A 32 -30.30 11.43 -0.66
N SER A 33 -29.48 10.66 0.05
CA SER A 33 -28.08 10.43 -0.29
C SER A 33 -27.99 9.75 -1.66
N GLN A 34 -27.62 10.51 -2.69
CA GLN A 34 -27.35 10.02 -4.04
C GLN A 34 -26.07 9.17 -4.02
N GLN A 35 -26.16 7.92 -4.49
CA GLN A 35 -25.05 6.97 -4.56
C GLN A 35 -24.05 7.28 -5.70
N HIS A 36 -24.30 8.33 -6.47
CA HIS A 36 -23.40 8.84 -7.49
C HIS A 36 -22.57 9.95 -6.85
N GLU A 37 -21.25 9.92 -7.04
CA GLU A 37 -20.30 10.93 -6.54
C GLU A 37 -19.90 11.93 -7.66
N PRO A 38 -20.82 12.71 -8.27
CA PRO A 38 -20.45 13.67 -9.31
C PRO A 38 -19.48 14.74 -8.77
N GLN A 39 -19.45 14.96 -7.45
CA GLN A 39 -18.48 15.84 -6.80
C GLN A 39 -17.03 15.38 -6.98
N ARG A 40 -16.77 14.11 -7.32
CA ARG A 40 -15.43 13.64 -7.67
C ARG A 40 -14.92 14.20 -9.00
N LEU A 41 -15.80 14.48 -9.96
CA LEU A 41 -15.43 15.13 -11.22
C LEU A 41 -15.04 16.60 -10.99
N SER A 42 -15.74 17.29 -10.09
CA SER A 42 -15.42 18.68 -9.74
C SER A 42 -14.20 18.84 -8.83
N GLN A 43 -13.68 17.74 -8.26
CA GLN A 43 -12.48 17.73 -7.41
C GLN A 43 -11.25 17.14 -8.13
N GLN A 44 -11.30 17.02 -9.46
CA GLN A 44 -10.13 16.65 -10.24
C GLN A 44 -9.15 17.83 -10.27
N HIS A 45 -8.12 17.74 -9.43
CA HIS A 45 -7.00 18.66 -9.46
C HIS A 45 -6.13 18.34 -10.68
N GLU A 46 -5.82 19.37 -11.48
CA GLU A 46 -4.93 19.30 -12.66
C GLU A 46 -5.46 18.48 -13.85
N ALA A 47 -6.79 18.45 -14.09
CA ALA A 47 -7.35 17.83 -15.29
C ALA A 47 -6.79 18.41 -16.61
N ASP A 48 -6.43 19.69 -16.62
CA ASP A 48 -5.90 20.40 -17.80
C ASP A 48 -4.44 20.02 -18.15
N GLN A 49 -3.74 19.22 -17.32
CA GLN A 49 -2.40 18.71 -17.64
C GLN A 49 -2.43 17.35 -18.36
N LEU A 50 -3.61 16.78 -18.57
CA LEU A 50 -3.77 15.52 -19.29
C LEU A 50 -3.88 15.79 -20.80
N GLU A 51 -2.77 15.69 -21.51
CA GLU A 51 -2.74 15.74 -22.97
C GLU A 51 -3.00 14.33 -23.53
N ILE A 52 -4.11 14.18 -24.26
CA ILE A 52 -4.46 12.91 -24.91
C ILE A 52 -3.67 12.82 -26.21
N LEU A 53 -2.59 12.03 -26.21
CA LEU A 53 -1.82 11.79 -27.42
C LEU A 53 -2.68 11.05 -28.46
N PRO A 54 -2.88 11.61 -29.66
CA PRO A 54 -3.61 10.95 -30.72
C PRO A 54 -2.85 9.69 -31.18
N PRO A 55 -3.56 8.61 -31.54
CA PRO A 55 -2.95 7.32 -31.88
C PRO A 55 -1.99 7.38 -33.09
N ASP A 56 -2.06 8.42 -33.93
CA ASP A 56 -1.18 8.61 -35.09
C ASP A 56 0.25 9.04 -34.72
N GLU A 57 0.51 9.52 -33.49
CA GLU A 57 1.86 9.91 -33.04
C GLU A 57 2.65 8.75 -32.38
N VAL A 58 2.00 7.63 -32.09
CA VAL A 58 2.63 6.48 -31.38
C VAL A 58 3.04 5.35 -32.33
N MET A 59 2.76 5.46 -33.64
CA MET A 59 3.17 4.46 -34.63
C MET A 59 4.06 5.09 -35.71
N PRO A 60 5.40 4.97 -35.64
CA PRO A 60 6.16 5.00 -36.88
C PRO A 60 5.61 3.85 -37.73
N SER A 61 5.12 4.19 -38.93
CA SER A 61 4.62 3.21 -39.88
C SER A 61 5.63 2.07 -40.00
N ALA A 62 5.18 0.83 -39.83
CA ALA A 62 6.03 -0.37 -39.88
C ALA A 62 6.87 -0.49 -41.17
N SER A 63 6.53 0.29 -42.21
CA SER A 63 7.29 0.47 -43.45
C SER A 63 8.63 1.21 -43.28
N ALA A 64 8.71 2.20 -42.39
CA ALA A 64 9.95 2.95 -42.18
C ALA A 64 10.96 2.15 -41.34
N ALA A 65 10.46 1.30 -40.44
CA ALA A 65 11.28 0.40 -39.64
C ALA A 65 11.89 -0.74 -40.48
N SER A 66 11.21 -1.22 -41.53
CA SER A 66 11.74 -2.25 -42.42
C SER A 66 12.77 -1.72 -43.41
N GLU A 67 12.62 -0.48 -43.90
CA GLU A 67 13.62 0.19 -44.75
C GLU A 67 14.91 0.51 -43.98
N ALA A 68 14.79 0.99 -42.74
CA ALA A 68 15.94 1.24 -41.87
C ALA A 68 16.70 -0.06 -41.53
N LEU A 69 15.97 -1.18 -41.33
CA LEU A 69 16.58 -2.49 -41.09
C LEU A 69 17.30 -2.99 -42.35
N ALA A 70 16.72 -2.84 -43.54
CA ALA A 70 17.35 -3.24 -44.80
C ALA A 70 18.65 -2.48 -45.09
N GLN A 71 18.69 -1.19 -44.75
CA GLN A 71 19.89 -0.34 -44.90
C GLN A 71 20.98 -0.70 -43.89
N ALA A 72 20.61 -1.04 -42.65
CA ALA A 72 21.57 -1.52 -41.65
C ALA A 72 22.25 -2.85 -42.04
N ILE A 73 21.50 -3.77 -42.66
CA ILE A 73 22.05 -5.09 -43.09
C ILE A 73 23.00 -4.94 -44.29
N ALA A 74 22.70 -4.03 -45.23
CA ALA A 74 23.57 -3.75 -46.37
C ALA A 74 24.90 -3.08 -45.95
N THR A 75 24.88 -2.28 -44.88
CA THR A 75 26.06 -1.56 -44.38
C THR A 75 27.00 -2.47 -43.57
N ALA A 76 26.44 -3.50 -42.91
CA ALA A 76 27.21 -4.53 -42.21
C ALA A 76 27.97 -5.50 -43.15
N ALA A 77 27.59 -5.58 -44.42
CA ALA A 77 28.18 -6.51 -45.39
C ALA A 77 29.43 -5.99 -46.13
N SER A 78 29.82 -4.72 -45.94
CA SER A 78 30.88 -4.08 -46.75
C SER A 78 32.03 -3.44 -45.96
N ALA A 79 32.19 -3.69 -44.66
CA ALA A 79 33.34 -3.21 -43.89
C ALA A 79 34.39 -4.32 -43.72
N PRO A 80 35.65 -4.14 -44.17
CA PRO A 80 36.69 -5.13 -44.02
C PRO A 80 37.11 -5.32 -42.56
N SER A 81 37.47 -6.56 -42.25
CA SER A 81 37.97 -7.08 -40.98
C SER A 81 39.34 -6.48 -40.65
N GLU A 82 39.39 -5.32 -39.98
CA GLU A 82 40.63 -4.78 -39.43
C GLU A 82 40.39 -3.86 -38.22
N ALA A 83 39.80 -4.41 -37.14
CA ALA A 83 39.79 -3.73 -35.83
C ALA A 83 39.54 -4.68 -34.64
N ALA A 84 39.88 -5.96 -34.76
CA ALA A 84 39.77 -6.94 -33.66
C ALA A 84 40.86 -6.79 -32.55
N ALA A 85 41.49 -5.61 -32.42
CA ALA A 85 42.59 -5.37 -31.49
C ALA A 85 42.44 -4.12 -30.60
N ALA A 86 41.25 -3.54 -30.47
CA ALA A 86 41.02 -2.39 -29.57
C ALA A 86 39.89 -2.58 -28.54
N SER A 87 39.28 -3.77 -28.46
CA SER A 87 38.33 -4.13 -27.41
C SER A 87 39.08 -4.68 -26.18
N ALA A 88 39.65 -3.78 -25.37
CA ALA A 88 40.05 -4.10 -23.98
C ALA A 88 40.27 -2.88 -23.06
N ALA A 89 40.14 -1.63 -23.53
CA ALA A 89 40.64 -0.48 -22.75
C ALA A 89 39.65 0.69 -22.52
N ALA A 90 38.34 0.50 -22.70
CA ALA A 90 37.35 1.57 -22.48
C ALA A 90 36.24 1.23 -21.46
N ALA A 91 36.49 0.26 -20.56
CA ALA A 91 35.66 -0.03 -19.38
C ALA A 91 36.38 0.34 -18.07
N ALA A 92 37.33 1.28 -18.12
CA ALA A 92 38.08 1.76 -16.97
C ALA A 92 38.19 3.30 -17.00
N SER A 93 37.07 3.94 -16.76
CA SER A 93 37.03 5.25 -16.10
C SER A 93 35.85 5.28 -15.14
N VAL A 94 35.82 4.27 -14.26
CA VAL A 94 35.19 4.47 -12.95
C VAL A 94 36.10 5.46 -12.24
N GLY A 95 35.56 6.65 -11.98
CA GLY A 95 36.22 7.66 -11.19
C GLY A 95 36.74 7.04 -9.90
N GLU A 96 38.06 7.14 -9.78
CA GLU A 96 38.82 6.85 -8.59
C GLU A 96 38.38 7.82 -7.49
N ASP A 97 37.57 7.32 -6.56
CA ASP A 97 37.65 7.71 -5.16
C ASP A 97 37.43 6.43 -4.35
N GLY A 98 38.55 5.80 -3.96
CA GLY A 98 38.62 4.52 -3.27
C GLY A 98 38.15 4.58 -1.82
N ALA A 99 36.95 5.11 -1.58
CA ALA A 99 36.28 5.01 -0.29
C ALA A 99 35.49 3.70 -0.22
N PRO A 100 35.47 3.00 0.93
CA PRO A 100 34.65 1.80 1.09
C PRO A 100 33.16 2.16 0.99
N THR A 101 32.54 1.87 -0.15
CA THR A 101 31.09 2.05 -0.36
C THR A 101 30.31 0.88 0.22
N VAL A 102 29.21 1.17 0.90
CA VAL A 102 28.32 0.14 1.49
C VAL A 102 26.94 0.24 0.87
N CYS A 103 26.27 -0.90 0.65
CA CYS A 103 24.88 -0.94 0.24
C CYS A 103 23.98 -0.60 1.44
N LEU A 104 23.14 0.42 1.29
CA LEU A 104 22.15 0.82 2.27
C LEU A 104 20.74 0.66 1.73
N GLN A 105 19.82 0.22 2.58
CA GLN A 105 18.42 0.06 2.26
C GLN A 105 17.54 0.66 3.35
N ALA A 106 16.43 1.30 2.97
CA ALA A 106 15.38 1.72 3.87
C ALA A 106 14.01 1.28 3.33
N GLY A 107 13.10 0.85 4.21
CA GLY A 107 11.74 0.46 3.83
C GLY A 107 11.14 -0.54 4.81
N PRO A 108 9.93 -1.06 4.56
CA PRO A 108 9.08 -0.86 3.38
C PRO A 108 8.13 0.32 3.52
N PHE A 109 8.05 1.16 2.50
CA PHE A 109 7.21 2.38 2.49
C PHE A 109 5.96 2.19 1.65
N GLY A 110 4.81 2.64 2.15
CA GLY A 110 3.58 2.70 1.35
C GLY A 110 3.68 3.73 0.22
N SER A 111 2.73 3.72 -0.73
CA SER A 111 2.74 4.62 -1.90
C SER A 111 2.88 6.11 -1.53
N VAL A 112 2.14 6.57 -0.52
CA VAL A 112 2.19 7.96 -0.03
C VAL A 112 3.55 8.27 0.62
N GLU A 113 4.04 7.36 1.45
CA GLU A 113 5.34 7.50 2.12
C GLU A 113 6.48 7.53 1.09
N MET A 114 6.40 6.71 0.04
CA MET A 114 7.39 6.68 -1.04
C MET A 114 7.47 7.98 -1.82
N GLY A 115 6.36 8.70 -2.02
CA GLY A 115 6.39 10.04 -2.61
C GLY A 115 7.21 11.02 -1.76
N ILE A 116 7.04 10.97 -0.43
CA ILE A 116 7.78 11.79 0.52
C ILE A 116 9.27 11.41 0.50
N VAL A 117 9.58 10.12 0.60
CA VAL A 117 10.97 9.62 0.61
C VAL A 117 11.68 9.94 -0.71
N SER A 118 11.03 9.72 -1.86
CA SER A 118 11.58 10.03 -3.19
C SER A 118 11.91 11.52 -3.34
N ASN A 119 11.02 12.41 -2.90
CA ASN A 119 11.27 13.85 -2.95
C ASN A 119 12.42 14.29 -2.03
N GLN A 120 12.51 13.71 -0.82
CA GLN A 120 13.62 13.97 0.09
C GLN A 120 14.95 13.46 -0.48
N LEU A 121 14.96 12.28 -1.09
CA LEU A 121 16.18 11.70 -1.66
C LEU A 121 16.68 12.48 -2.88
N LYS A 122 15.79 12.95 -3.75
CA LYS A 122 16.17 13.76 -4.92
C LYS A 122 16.92 15.05 -4.56
N ASN A 123 16.70 15.59 -3.37
CA ASN A 123 17.40 16.79 -2.88
C ASN A 123 18.83 16.50 -2.42
N ILE A 124 19.18 15.22 -2.18
CA ILE A 124 20.46 14.82 -1.57
C ILE A 124 21.27 13.92 -2.52
N LEU A 125 20.61 13.07 -3.31
CA LEU A 125 21.22 12.11 -4.22
C LEU A 125 20.78 12.33 -5.67
N PRO A 126 21.69 12.14 -6.64
CA PRO A 126 21.31 12.06 -8.04
C PRO A 126 20.41 10.84 -8.29
N PRO A 127 19.54 10.87 -9.33
CA PRO A 127 18.60 9.79 -9.61
C PRO A 127 19.28 8.46 -9.92
N ALA A 128 20.54 8.47 -10.40
CA ALA A 128 21.32 7.25 -10.63
C ALA A 128 21.94 6.66 -9.34
N GLY A 129 21.91 7.39 -8.23
CA GLY A 129 22.52 6.98 -6.96
C GLY A 129 21.64 6.08 -6.09
N TRP A 130 20.38 5.85 -6.49
CA TRP A 130 19.45 5.02 -5.73
C TRP A 130 18.43 4.34 -6.65
N ARG A 131 17.83 3.25 -6.19
CA ARG A 131 16.77 2.53 -6.88
C ARG A 131 15.69 2.10 -5.91
N THR A 132 14.50 1.82 -6.42
CA THR A 132 13.41 1.22 -5.64
C THR A 132 13.32 -0.28 -5.92
N ALA A 133 12.84 -1.03 -4.93
CA ALA A 133 12.48 -2.43 -5.06
C ALA A 133 11.08 -2.64 -4.49
N ASP A 134 10.18 -3.22 -5.29
CA ASP A 134 8.83 -3.53 -4.85
C ASP A 134 8.83 -4.69 -3.86
N VAL A 135 8.05 -4.55 -2.80
CA VAL A 135 7.84 -5.56 -1.76
C VAL A 135 6.36 -5.64 -1.43
N THR A 136 5.79 -6.83 -1.52
CA THR A 136 4.43 -7.09 -1.05
C THR A 136 4.45 -7.34 0.44
N LEU A 137 3.75 -6.50 1.21
CA LEU A 137 3.46 -6.77 2.61
C LEU A 137 2.18 -7.59 2.69
N ASP A 138 2.28 -8.76 3.30
CA ASP A 138 1.09 -9.55 3.61
C ASP A 138 0.21 -8.85 4.64
N GLY A 139 -1.08 -9.19 4.55
CA GLY A 139 -2.05 -8.80 5.56
C GLY A 139 -1.63 -9.33 6.92
N LEU A 140 -2.04 -8.64 7.98
CA LEU A 140 -1.83 -9.07 9.35
C LEU A 140 -3.17 -9.01 10.08
N TRP A 141 -3.67 -10.17 10.45
CA TRP A 141 -4.94 -10.38 11.13
C TRP A 141 -4.70 -11.00 12.49
N PHE A 142 -5.31 -10.41 13.52
CA PHE A 142 -5.30 -10.97 14.86
C PHE A 142 -6.66 -11.55 15.18
N VAL A 143 -6.66 -12.72 15.81
CA VAL A 143 -7.80 -13.15 16.60
C VAL A 143 -7.62 -12.57 17.99
N TYR A 144 -8.44 -11.58 18.31
CA TYR A 144 -8.26 -10.69 19.44
C TYR A 144 -9.50 -10.68 20.34
N MET A 145 -9.29 -10.58 21.64
CA MET A 145 -10.32 -10.56 22.67
C MET A 145 -10.11 -9.34 23.58
N GLY A 146 -11.04 -8.38 23.55
CA GLY A 146 -10.95 -7.09 24.25
C GLY A 146 -11.35 -5.89 23.37
N PRO A 147 -11.01 -4.65 23.74
CA PRO A 147 -10.28 -4.24 24.94
C PRO A 147 -11.13 -4.32 26.21
N TYR A 148 -10.50 -4.60 27.35
CA TYR A 148 -11.14 -4.63 28.66
C TYR A 148 -10.82 -3.35 29.44
N PRO A 149 -11.80 -2.48 29.72
CA PRO A 149 -11.56 -1.26 30.49
C PRO A 149 -11.28 -1.57 31.97
N ASP A 150 -11.94 -2.59 32.53
CA ASP A 150 -11.80 -2.97 33.93
C ASP A 150 -10.67 -3.98 34.13
N ARG A 151 -9.75 -3.65 35.04
CA ARG A 151 -8.60 -4.52 35.36
C ARG A 151 -9.05 -5.83 36.02
N GLU A 152 -10.14 -5.81 36.78
CA GLU A 152 -10.69 -7.03 37.38
C GLU A 152 -11.27 -7.98 36.32
N LEU A 153 -12.02 -7.45 35.34
CA LEU A 153 -12.51 -8.25 34.21
C LEU A 153 -11.37 -8.82 33.38
N PHE A 154 -10.32 -8.04 33.14
CA PHE A 154 -9.13 -8.51 32.44
C PHE A 154 -8.47 -9.70 33.15
N VAL A 155 -8.28 -9.62 34.47
CA VAL A 155 -7.68 -10.71 35.27
C VAL A 155 -8.60 -11.94 35.30
N ARG A 156 -9.92 -11.75 35.45
CA ARG A 156 -10.90 -12.85 35.37
C ARG A 156 -10.88 -13.54 33.99
N LYS A 157 -10.82 -12.78 32.90
CA LYS A 157 -10.69 -13.35 31.56
C LYS A 157 -9.35 -14.05 31.35
N GLN A 158 -8.28 -13.54 31.95
CA GLN A 158 -6.99 -14.20 31.92
C GLN A 158 -7.02 -15.57 32.62
N SER A 159 -7.67 -15.67 33.79
CA SER A 159 -7.79 -16.95 34.50
C SER A 159 -8.70 -17.93 33.77
N GLU A 160 -9.79 -17.46 33.15
CA GLU A 160 -10.65 -18.27 32.27
C GLU A 160 -9.85 -18.87 31.10
N LEU A 161 -9.05 -18.05 30.40
CA LEU A 161 -8.22 -18.52 29.27
C LEU A 161 -7.18 -19.55 29.71
N LYS A 162 -6.59 -19.38 30.90
CA LYS A 162 -5.66 -20.35 31.49
C LYS A 162 -6.38 -21.67 31.86
N ALA A 163 -7.59 -21.59 32.41
CA ALA A 163 -8.38 -22.75 32.80
C ALA A 163 -8.85 -23.59 31.62
N ILE A 164 -9.21 -22.97 30.49
CA ILE A 164 -9.55 -23.67 29.24
C ILE A 164 -8.35 -24.47 28.69
N GLY A 165 -7.13 -24.03 28.99
CA GLY A 165 -5.87 -24.69 28.61
C GLY A 165 -5.66 -24.80 27.10
N GLY A 166 -4.47 -25.20 26.65
CA GLY A 166 -4.24 -25.54 25.23
C GLY A 166 -4.47 -24.41 24.21
N ILE A 167 -4.35 -23.14 24.61
CA ILE A 167 -4.45 -21.97 23.73
C ILE A 167 -3.31 -21.02 24.07
N THR A 168 -2.56 -20.63 23.06
CA THR A 168 -1.54 -19.59 23.20
C THR A 168 -2.23 -18.24 23.18
N PHE A 169 -2.04 -17.44 24.23
CA PHE A 169 -2.54 -16.07 24.28
C PHE A 169 -1.43 -15.10 24.70
N ARG A 170 -1.48 -13.86 24.21
CA ARG A 170 -0.54 -12.78 24.55
C ARG A 170 -1.32 -11.51 24.88
N GLU A 171 -0.89 -10.80 25.92
CA GLU A 171 -1.40 -9.45 26.21
C GLU A 171 -0.95 -8.46 25.13
N VAL A 172 -1.89 -7.66 24.63
CA VAL A 172 -1.60 -6.56 23.71
C VAL A 172 -1.39 -5.28 24.50
N ARG A 173 -0.24 -4.65 24.27
CA ARG A 173 0.11 -3.33 24.82
C ARG A 173 0.17 -2.26 23.72
N THR A 174 0.60 -2.68 22.53
CA THR A 174 0.72 -1.84 21.35
C THR A 174 0.07 -2.55 20.15
N PRO A 175 -0.73 -1.86 19.31
CA PRO A 175 -1.11 -0.44 19.37
C PRO A 175 -2.12 -0.13 20.50
N THR A 176 -2.17 1.13 20.96
CA THR A 176 -3.00 1.58 22.10
C THR A 176 -4.50 1.32 21.88
N SER A 177 -4.96 1.30 20.63
CA SER A 177 -6.35 0.96 20.27
C SER A 177 -6.76 -0.47 20.64
N LEU A 178 -5.78 -1.36 20.80
CA LEU A 178 -5.97 -2.76 21.19
C LEU A 178 -5.35 -3.05 22.56
N ALA A 179 -4.93 -2.02 23.29
CA ALA A 179 -4.38 -2.19 24.63
C ALA A 179 -5.41 -2.81 25.57
N ASN A 180 -4.93 -3.50 26.61
CA ASN A 180 -5.76 -4.18 27.60
C ASN A 180 -6.64 -5.30 27.01
N GLY A 181 -6.10 -6.05 26.05
CA GLY A 181 -6.74 -7.24 25.51
C GLY A 181 -5.76 -8.38 25.23
N PHE A 182 -6.28 -9.47 24.68
CA PHE A 182 -5.54 -10.70 24.42
C PHE A 182 -5.55 -11.06 22.93
N VAL A 183 -4.38 -11.32 22.37
CA VAL A 183 -4.22 -11.94 21.05
C VAL A 183 -4.12 -13.44 21.25
N LEU A 184 -5.05 -14.17 20.65
CA LEU A 184 -5.14 -15.62 20.66
C LEU A 184 -4.45 -16.25 19.43
N GLY A 185 -4.13 -15.44 18.42
CA GLY A 185 -3.42 -15.89 17.23
C GLY A 185 -3.16 -14.76 16.25
N ARG A 186 -2.11 -14.94 15.45
CA ARG A 186 -1.68 -14.04 14.38
C ARG A 186 -1.73 -14.81 13.06
N TYR A 187 -2.33 -14.19 12.05
CA TYR A 187 -2.55 -14.78 10.73
C TYR A 187 -2.26 -13.77 9.63
N GLU A 188 -1.89 -14.26 8.45
CA GLU A 188 -1.60 -13.42 7.28
C GLU A 188 -2.82 -13.24 6.38
N ARG A 189 -3.71 -14.24 6.37
CA ARG A 189 -4.96 -14.24 5.63
C ARG A 189 -6.16 -14.12 6.56
N GLN A 190 -7.20 -13.43 6.09
CA GLN A 190 -8.46 -13.25 6.81
C GLN A 190 -9.17 -14.59 7.04
N GLU A 191 -9.13 -15.47 6.03
CA GLU A 191 -9.77 -16.79 6.07
C GLU A 191 -9.19 -17.67 7.20
N ASP A 192 -7.86 -17.68 7.35
CA ASP A 192 -7.18 -18.43 8.40
C ASP A 192 -7.55 -17.89 9.80
N ALA A 193 -7.60 -16.56 9.95
CA ALA A 193 -8.03 -15.93 11.19
C ALA A 193 -9.49 -16.28 11.54
N GLN A 194 -10.37 -16.30 10.54
CA GLN A 194 -11.78 -16.63 10.74
C GLN A 194 -11.98 -18.11 11.09
N ALA A 195 -11.26 -19.02 10.42
CA ALA A 195 -11.27 -20.44 10.74
C ALA A 195 -10.77 -20.70 12.17
N ALA A 196 -9.70 -20.02 12.58
CA ALA A 196 -9.20 -20.09 13.95
C ALA A 196 -10.20 -19.55 14.97
N LEU A 197 -10.88 -18.43 14.67
CA LEU A 197 -11.94 -17.90 15.53
C LEU A 197 -13.08 -18.91 15.71
N ASN A 198 -13.50 -19.60 14.65
CA ASN A 198 -14.57 -20.60 14.73
C ASN A 198 -14.17 -21.78 15.62
N LYS A 199 -12.94 -22.29 15.48
CA LYS A 199 -12.38 -23.32 16.37
C LYS A 199 -12.33 -22.87 17.83
N LEU A 200 -11.98 -21.60 18.07
CA LEU A 200 -11.96 -21.04 19.44
C LEU A 200 -13.37 -20.92 20.04
N LYS A 201 -14.39 -20.61 19.22
CA LYS A 201 -15.79 -20.58 19.65
C LYS A 201 -16.30 -21.94 20.07
N GLU A 202 -15.94 -23.00 19.35
CA GLU A 202 -16.26 -24.40 19.70
C GLU A 202 -15.63 -24.81 21.04
N ARG A 203 -14.46 -24.24 21.35
CA ARG A 203 -13.77 -24.43 22.64
C ARG A 203 -14.29 -23.54 23.78
N GLY A 204 -15.36 -22.79 23.55
CA GLY A 204 -16.01 -21.95 24.57
C GLY A 204 -15.59 -20.48 24.56
N ILE A 205 -14.66 -20.05 23.72
CA ILE A 205 -14.21 -18.65 23.65
C ILE A 205 -15.06 -17.89 22.65
N ARG A 206 -16.11 -17.23 23.15
CA ARG A 206 -17.07 -16.47 22.32
C ARG A 206 -16.80 -14.98 22.21
N SER A 207 -15.95 -14.43 23.09
CA SER A 207 -15.61 -13.00 23.15
C SER A 207 -14.44 -12.58 22.26
N ALA A 208 -13.91 -13.50 21.45
CA ALA A 208 -12.88 -13.20 20.47
C ALA A 208 -13.49 -12.68 19.16
N ARG A 209 -12.76 -11.81 18.46
CA ARG A 209 -13.09 -11.25 17.15
C ARG A 209 -11.85 -11.19 16.27
N VAL A 210 -12.05 -11.23 14.96
CA VAL A 210 -10.98 -11.00 14.00
C VAL A 210 -10.81 -9.48 13.83
N VAL A 211 -9.57 -9.01 13.95
CA VAL A 211 -9.20 -7.60 13.74
C VAL A 211 -8.06 -7.53 12.75
N ILE A 212 -8.17 -6.59 11.80
CA ILE A 212 -7.09 -6.27 10.87
C ILE A 212 -6.11 -5.30 11.53
N ILE A 213 -4.83 -5.69 11.58
CA ILE A 213 -3.75 -4.85 12.10
C ILE A 213 -3.08 -4.11 10.94
N ARG A 214 -2.88 -4.81 9.83
CA ARG A 214 -2.32 -4.26 8.60
C ARG A 214 -3.00 -4.92 7.41
N PRO A 215 -3.53 -4.17 6.43
CA PRO A 215 -4.00 -4.75 5.20
C PRO A 215 -2.83 -5.26 4.34
N ARG A 216 -3.11 -6.21 3.44
CA ARG A 216 -2.15 -6.56 2.40
C ARG A 216 -1.94 -5.34 1.51
N MET A 217 -0.70 -4.95 1.29
CA MET A 217 -0.39 -3.77 0.48
C MET A 217 0.94 -3.91 -0.24
N GLN A 218 1.03 -3.26 -1.40
CA GLN A 218 2.32 -3.06 -2.07
C GLN A 218 3.07 -1.93 -1.37
N ALA A 219 4.34 -2.15 -1.14
CA ALA A 219 5.27 -1.17 -0.64
C ALA A 219 6.56 -1.23 -1.43
N GLN A 220 7.44 -0.26 -1.20
CA GLN A 220 8.73 -0.22 -1.85
C GLN A 220 9.83 0.00 -0.82
N ASN A 221 10.98 -0.61 -1.08
CA ASN A 221 12.22 -0.32 -0.40
C ASN A 221 13.06 0.60 -1.29
N VAL A 222 13.79 1.51 -0.66
CA VAL A 222 14.78 2.36 -1.30
C VAL A 222 16.15 1.74 -1.06
N ILE A 223 16.92 1.53 -2.11
CA ILE A 223 18.24 0.92 -2.08
C ILE A 223 19.25 1.91 -2.67
N VAL A 224 20.27 2.24 -1.87
CA VAL A 224 21.44 3.03 -2.25
C VAL A 224 22.61 2.05 -2.38
N PRO A 225 22.96 1.60 -3.60
CA PRO A 225 23.91 0.51 -3.79
C PRO A 225 25.35 0.89 -3.38
N GLN A 226 25.72 2.16 -3.53
CA GLN A 226 27.05 2.67 -3.24
C GLN A 226 26.98 3.90 -2.34
N ALA A 227 26.90 3.70 -1.03
CA ALA A 227 26.95 4.79 -0.07
C ALA A 227 28.38 4.99 0.46
N ALA A 228 29.03 6.08 0.01
CA ALA A 228 30.30 6.56 0.57
C ALA A 228 30.11 7.13 1.99
N THR A 229 31.21 7.32 2.73
CA THR A 229 31.19 7.70 4.16
C THR A 229 30.40 8.99 4.44
N ASP A 230 30.56 10.02 3.62
CA ASP A 230 29.85 11.29 3.77
C ASP A 230 28.35 11.11 3.52
N LEU A 231 28.01 10.37 2.47
CA LEU A 231 26.64 10.06 2.10
C LEU A 231 25.93 9.25 3.18
N ARG A 232 26.63 8.31 3.82
CA ARG A 232 26.10 7.55 4.96
C ARG A 232 25.71 8.45 6.12
N THR A 233 26.52 9.47 6.42
CA THR A 233 26.22 10.43 7.49
C THR A 233 24.95 11.21 7.16
N SER A 234 24.84 11.74 5.94
CA SER A 234 23.63 12.44 5.47
C SER A 234 22.38 11.55 5.47
N LEU A 235 22.50 10.28 5.09
CA LEU A 235 21.39 9.32 5.10
C LEU A 235 20.97 8.89 6.51
N ASN A 236 21.90 8.85 7.47
CA ASN A 236 21.59 8.57 8.87
C ASN A 236 20.86 9.73 9.56
N ASP A 237 21.17 10.97 9.17
CA ASP A 237 20.51 12.17 9.69
C ASP A 237 19.12 12.41 9.06
N LEU A 238 18.83 11.73 7.93
CA LEU A 238 17.56 11.84 7.24
C LEU A 238 16.43 11.16 8.03
N ARG A 239 15.41 11.95 8.38
CA ARG A 239 14.20 11.43 9.05
C ARG A 239 13.20 10.90 8.03
N LEU A 240 13.16 9.57 7.91
CA LEU A 240 12.19 8.89 7.06
C LEU A 240 10.85 8.70 7.80
N PRO A 241 9.75 8.49 7.05
CA PRO A 241 8.44 8.19 7.62
C PRO A 241 8.47 7.01 8.61
N GLN A 242 7.62 7.09 9.64
CA GLN A 242 7.50 6.08 10.71
C GLN A 242 8.79 5.85 11.53
N GLY A 243 9.74 6.80 11.50
CA GLY A 243 11.01 6.68 12.23
C GLY A 243 11.95 5.61 11.67
N LYS A 244 11.71 5.17 10.43
CA LYS A 244 12.59 4.24 9.70
C LYS A 244 13.93 4.92 9.40
N ARG A 245 14.95 4.11 9.17
CA ARG A 245 16.32 4.55 8.88
C ARG A 245 16.93 3.65 7.81
N PHE A 246 18.03 4.10 7.23
CA PHE A 246 18.83 3.26 6.35
C PHE A 246 19.61 2.23 7.15
N GLU A 247 19.55 0.99 6.71
CA GLU A 247 20.25 -0.16 7.28
C GLU A 247 21.08 -0.84 6.19
N ALA A 248 22.05 -1.67 6.58
CA ALA A 248 22.83 -2.42 5.60
C ALA A 248 21.92 -3.34 4.79
N CYS A 249 22.15 -3.42 3.48
CA CYS A 249 21.46 -4.39 2.63
C CYS A 249 21.76 -5.82 3.11
N TYR A 250 20.76 -6.69 3.00
CA TYR A 250 20.81 -8.11 3.36
C TYR A 250 20.86 -9.02 2.12
#